data_AF-A0A0J1HEY4-F1
#
_entry.id   AF-A0A0J1HEY4-F1
#
_cell.length_a   1.000
_cell.length_b   1.000
_cell.length_c   1.000
_cell.angle_alpha   90.00
_cell.angle_beta   90.00
_cell.angle_gamma   90.00
#
_symmetry.space_group_name_H-M   'P 1'
#
loop_
_entity.id
_entity.type
_entity.pdbx_description
1 polymer ?
#
loop_
_entity_poly.entity_id
_entity_poly.type
_entity_poly.pdbx_seq_one_letter_code
_entity_poly.pdbx_strand_id
1 'polypeptide(L)'
;MEAGYQNLRLTKGRSFGFAVTYCQEDGEPVNIVGYKALLQVRRQPTRDSRLVLEFSTDNGRIQIPEPMKGELRIGINPRETEDLLEGDWHYDLILYAPTPKAIEMGGSEGNIGSEKTVVPLLTGRFSVKGMIAEVPRDPVELPEPEPEPEPELPDVPTTLPEE
;
A
#
# COMPACT_ATOMS: atom_id res chain seq x y z
N MET A 1 18.55 -17.91 -7.49
CA MET A 1 18.14 -16.66 -6.82
C MET A 1 16.65 -16.73 -6.57
N GLU A 2 16.26 -16.73 -5.31
CA GLU A 2 14.85 -16.68 -4.90
C GLU A 2 14.48 -15.24 -4.56
N ALA A 3 13.22 -14.87 -4.77
CA ALA A 3 12.72 -13.58 -4.33
C ALA A 3 12.66 -13.53 -2.80
N GLY A 4 12.95 -12.36 -2.21
CA GLY A 4 12.63 -12.12 -0.81
C GLY A 4 11.12 -12.23 -0.56
N TYR A 5 10.71 -12.57 0.66
CA TYR A 5 9.30 -12.61 1.05
C TYR A 5 9.01 -11.56 2.12
N GLN A 6 8.07 -10.64 1.86
CA GLN A 6 7.64 -9.64 2.85
C GLN A 6 6.14 -9.40 2.79
N ASN A 7 5.49 -9.38 3.96
CA ASN A 7 4.09 -8.95 4.05
C ASN A 7 4.03 -7.44 4.24
N LEU A 8 3.21 -6.77 3.42
CA LEU A 8 2.96 -5.34 3.47
C LEU A 8 1.53 -5.09 3.95
N ARG A 9 1.35 -4.07 4.78
CA ARG A 9 0.03 -3.62 5.25
C ARG A 9 -0.21 -2.20 4.78
N LEU A 10 -1.35 -1.98 4.16
CA LEU A 10 -1.80 -0.66 3.74
C LEU A 10 -3.10 -0.25 4.40
N THR A 11 -3.20 1.05 4.60
CA THR A 11 -4.44 1.72 4.97
C THR A 11 -4.97 2.46 3.75
N LYS A 12 -6.25 2.28 3.44
CA LYS A 12 -6.91 3.00 2.36
C LYS A 12 -6.83 4.52 2.55
N GLY A 13 -6.68 5.26 1.45
CA GLY A 13 -6.65 6.72 1.47
C GLY A 13 -5.38 7.32 2.09
N ARG A 14 -4.33 6.53 2.30
CA ARG A 14 -3.02 6.99 2.80
C ARG A 14 -1.92 6.72 1.78
N SER A 15 -0.91 7.57 1.78
CA SER A 15 0.33 7.30 1.04
C SER A 15 1.08 6.15 1.71
N PHE A 16 1.61 5.24 0.90
CA PHE A 16 2.48 4.16 1.36
C PHE A 16 3.77 4.17 0.56
N GLY A 17 4.90 3.90 1.22
CA GLY A 17 6.17 3.80 0.53
C GLY A 17 7.11 2.86 1.25
N PHE A 18 7.93 2.15 0.47
CA PHE A 18 9.00 1.30 0.97
C PHE A 18 10.19 1.33 0.02
N ALA A 19 11.36 1.09 0.57
CA ALA A 19 12.60 0.96 -0.18
C ALA A 19 13.05 -0.51 -0.16
N VAL A 20 13.64 -0.96 -1.25
CA VAL A 20 14.24 -2.29 -1.39
C VAL A 20 15.63 -2.10 -1.97
N THR A 21 16.61 -2.78 -1.38
CA THR A 21 17.97 -2.84 -1.90
C THR A 21 18.20 -4.21 -2.50
N TYR A 22 18.61 -4.27 -3.75
CA TYR A 22 19.01 -5.52 -4.39
C TYR A 22 20.47 -5.83 -4.05
N CYS A 23 20.70 -6.93 -3.33
CA CYS A 23 22.02 -7.42 -2.95
C CYS A 23 22.30 -8.82 -3.51
N GLN A 24 23.57 -9.17 -3.64
CA GLN A 24 24.05 -10.53 -3.86
C GLN A 24 23.90 -11.37 -2.58
N GLU A 25 24.18 -12.68 -2.68
CA GLU A 25 24.11 -13.60 -1.53
C GLU A 25 25.04 -13.18 -0.39
N ASP A 26 26.18 -12.56 -0.71
CA ASP A 26 27.15 -12.02 0.26
C ASP A 26 26.72 -10.67 0.89
N GLY A 27 25.55 -10.15 0.52
CA GLY A 27 25.01 -8.88 1.02
C GLY A 27 25.50 -7.63 0.28
N GLU A 28 26.40 -7.77 -0.68
CA GLU A 28 26.89 -6.65 -1.49
C GLU A 28 25.80 -6.12 -2.44
N PRO A 29 25.58 -4.80 -2.52
CA PRO A 29 24.59 -4.23 -3.42
C PRO A 29 24.94 -4.48 -4.89
N VAL A 30 23.94 -4.81 -5.69
CA VAL A 30 24.09 -5.02 -7.14
C VAL A 30 23.87 -3.71 -7.86
N ASN A 31 24.76 -3.39 -8.81
CA ASN A 31 24.57 -2.26 -9.70
C ASN A 31 23.41 -2.53 -10.68
N ILE A 32 22.33 -1.77 -10.55
CA ILE A 32 21.12 -1.86 -11.38
C ILE A 32 20.97 -0.70 -12.35
N VAL A 33 22.08 -0.05 -12.76
CA VAL A 33 22.04 0.99 -13.79
C VAL A 33 21.44 0.44 -15.09
N GLY A 34 20.41 1.13 -15.60
CA GLY A 34 19.70 0.75 -16.82
C GLY A 34 18.62 -0.32 -16.61
N TYR A 35 18.45 -0.84 -15.39
CA TYR A 35 17.38 -1.79 -15.09
C TYR A 35 16.02 -1.08 -15.02
N LYS A 36 14.96 -1.84 -15.29
CA LYS A 36 13.58 -1.41 -15.09
C LYS A 36 12.91 -2.27 -14.03
N ALA A 37 12.10 -1.66 -13.19
CA ALA A 37 11.35 -2.38 -12.16
C ALA A 37 9.87 -2.45 -12.51
N LEU A 38 9.24 -3.55 -12.12
CA LEU A 38 7.82 -3.79 -12.29
C LEU A 38 7.29 -4.49 -11.03
N LEU A 39 6.33 -3.87 -10.37
CA LEU A 39 5.56 -4.45 -9.29
C LEU A 39 4.14 -4.70 -9.79
N GLN A 40 3.69 -5.95 -9.71
CA GLN A 40 2.33 -6.32 -10.07
C GLN A 40 1.59 -6.82 -8.85
N VAL A 41 0.40 -6.28 -8.61
CA VAL A 41 -0.51 -6.72 -7.55
C VAL A 41 -1.65 -7.51 -8.17
N ARG A 42 -1.91 -8.70 -7.64
CA ARG A 42 -2.88 -9.67 -8.15
C ARG A 42 -3.70 -10.25 -7.00
N ARG A 43 -4.87 -10.79 -7.32
CA ARG A 43 -5.73 -11.45 -6.31
C ARG A 43 -5.22 -12.83 -5.92
N GLN A 44 -4.58 -13.53 -6.84
CA GLN A 44 -3.94 -14.82 -6.61
C GLN A 44 -2.48 -14.76 -7.07
N PRO A 45 -1.59 -15.57 -6.50
CA PRO A 45 -0.17 -15.61 -6.87
C PRO A 45 0.09 -16.29 -8.23
N THR A 46 -0.91 -16.37 -9.10
CA THR A 46 -0.80 -16.96 -10.43
C THR A 46 -0.73 -15.87 -11.49
N ARG A 47 0.09 -16.11 -12.53
CA ARG A 47 0.32 -15.15 -13.61
C ARG A 47 -0.94 -14.88 -14.46
N ASP A 48 -1.91 -15.78 -14.42
CA ASP A 48 -3.23 -15.66 -15.06
C ASP A 48 -4.25 -14.91 -14.20
N SER A 49 -3.92 -14.60 -12.93
CA SER A 49 -4.81 -13.87 -12.05
C SER A 49 -4.97 -12.42 -12.51
N ARG A 50 -6.19 -11.88 -12.31
CA ARG A 50 -6.52 -10.49 -12.63
C ARG A 50 -5.54 -9.53 -11.96
N LEU A 51 -4.82 -8.78 -12.80
CA LEU A 51 -3.97 -7.67 -12.39
C LEU A 51 -4.85 -6.57 -11.78
N VAL A 52 -4.49 -6.12 -10.59
CA VAL A 52 -5.23 -5.12 -9.82
C VAL A 52 -4.51 -3.79 -9.88
N LEU A 53 -3.19 -3.82 -9.64
CA LEU A 53 -2.32 -2.67 -9.77
C LEU A 53 -1.02 -3.07 -10.44
N GLU A 54 -0.45 -2.11 -11.15
CA GLU A 54 0.88 -2.23 -11.74
C GLU A 54 1.66 -0.95 -11.48
N PHE A 55 2.81 -1.10 -10.83
CA PHE A 55 3.78 -0.02 -10.65
C PHE A 55 5.02 -0.36 -11.45
N SER A 56 5.54 0.62 -12.17
CA SER A 56 6.75 0.42 -12.95
C SER A 56 7.61 1.67 -12.89
N THR A 57 8.87 1.50 -13.32
CA THR A 57 9.73 2.65 -13.59
C THR A 57 9.18 3.50 -14.73
N ASP A 58 8.47 2.89 -15.70
CA ASP A 58 7.91 3.58 -16.86
C ASP A 58 6.69 4.45 -16.51
N ASN A 59 5.87 4.03 -15.53
CA ASN A 59 4.74 4.84 -15.05
C ASN A 59 5.12 5.78 -13.88
N GLY A 60 6.41 5.86 -13.54
CA GLY A 60 6.96 6.77 -12.53
C GLY A 60 6.64 6.40 -11.07
N ARG A 61 6.01 5.25 -10.83
CA ARG A 61 5.61 4.80 -9.48
C ARG A 61 6.73 4.07 -8.75
N ILE A 62 7.70 3.56 -9.49
CA ILE A 62 8.96 3.04 -8.94
C ILE A 62 10.10 3.98 -9.35
N GLN A 63 10.88 4.41 -8.37
CA GLN A 63 12.06 5.26 -8.55
C GLN A 63 13.31 4.47 -8.20
N ILE A 64 14.39 4.69 -8.95
CA ILE A 64 15.70 4.09 -8.69
C ILE A 64 16.66 5.25 -8.36
N PRO A 65 16.67 5.74 -7.10
CA PRO A 65 17.42 6.94 -6.73
C PRO A 65 18.94 6.71 -6.74
N GLU A 66 19.39 5.51 -6.33
CA GLU A 66 20.80 5.14 -6.28
C GLU A 66 21.02 3.81 -7.02
N PRO A 67 21.03 3.81 -8.36
CA PRO A 67 21.13 2.57 -9.15
C PRO A 67 22.46 1.84 -8.93
N MET A 68 23.53 2.56 -8.60
CA MET A 68 24.82 1.94 -8.26
C MET A 68 24.80 1.18 -6.93
N LYS A 69 23.86 1.51 -6.03
CA LYS A 69 23.68 0.86 -4.73
C LYS A 69 22.53 -0.16 -4.73
N GLY A 70 21.93 -0.44 -5.88
CA GLY A 70 20.81 -1.39 -5.94
C GLY A 70 19.52 -0.88 -5.30
N GLU A 71 19.37 0.41 -5.01
CA GLU A 71 18.20 0.93 -4.28
C GLU A 71 17.02 1.22 -5.21
N LEU A 72 15.85 0.68 -4.83
CA LEU A 72 14.56 0.98 -5.42
C LEU A 72 13.63 1.57 -4.37
N ARG A 73 12.85 2.57 -4.75
CA ARG A 73 11.78 3.16 -3.93
C ARG A 73 10.46 3.02 -4.64
N ILE A 74 9.49 2.44 -3.95
CA ILE A 74 8.12 2.29 -4.42
C ILE A 74 7.27 3.25 -3.63
N GLY A 75 6.48 4.07 -4.32
CA GLY A 75 5.54 5.01 -3.72
C GLY A 75 4.13 4.82 -4.28
N ILE A 76 3.16 4.64 -3.38
CA ILE A 76 1.74 4.52 -3.71
C ILE A 76 1.04 5.74 -3.13
N ASN A 77 0.34 6.49 -3.99
CA ASN A 77 -0.34 7.71 -3.57
C ASN A 77 -1.71 7.39 -2.93
N PRO A 78 -2.24 8.29 -2.09
CA PRO A 78 -3.51 8.09 -1.39
C PRO A 78 -4.68 7.69 -2.31
N ARG A 79 -4.75 8.28 -3.50
CA ARG A 79 -5.79 7.99 -4.50
C ARG A 79 -5.74 6.53 -4.97
N GLU A 80 -4.55 6.00 -5.19
CA GLU A 80 -4.36 4.61 -5.63
C GLU A 80 -4.69 3.62 -4.50
N THR A 81 -4.42 3.98 -3.24
CA THR A 81 -4.77 3.15 -2.08
C THR A 81 -6.26 3.23 -1.74
N GLU A 82 -6.95 4.29 -2.15
CA GLU A 82 -8.40 4.44 -2.02
C GLU A 82 -9.18 3.58 -3.02
N ASP A 83 -8.69 3.49 -4.26
CA ASP A 83 -9.28 2.65 -5.32
C ASP A 83 -9.14 1.14 -5.04
N LEU A 84 -8.24 0.75 -4.13
CA LEU A 84 -8.05 -0.65 -3.74
C LEU A 84 -9.22 -1.19 -2.90
N LEU A 85 -9.71 -2.37 -3.26
CA LEU A 85 -10.66 -3.10 -2.42
C LEU A 85 -9.95 -3.65 -1.17
N GLU A 86 -10.68 -3.66 -0.05
CA GLU A 86 -10.19 -4.24 1.20
C GLU A 86 -10.00 -5.75 1.06
N GLY A 87 -8.96 -6.27 1.72
CA GLY A 87 -8.63 -7.69 1.69
C GLY A 87 -7.15 -7.96 1.45
N ASP A 88 -6.86 -9.23 1.20
CA ASP A 88 -5.51 -9.73 0.96
C ASP A 88 -5.24 -9.89 -0.54
N TRP A 89 -4.10 -9.35 -0.95
CA TRP A 89 -3.60 -9.40 -2.32
C TRP A 89 -2.21 -10.01 -2.33
N HIS A 90 -1.77 -10.48 -3.50
CA HIS A 90 -0.41 -10.94 -3.74
C HIS A 90 0.32 -9.91 -4.59
N TYR A 91 1.58 -9.67 -4.30
CA TYR A 91 2.40 -8.79 -5.12
C TYR A 91 3.72 -9.47 -5.49
N ASP A 92 4.20 -9.13 -6.69
CA ASP A 92 5.49 -9.57 -7.20
C ASP A 92 6.25 -8.36 -7.74
N LEU A 93 7.43 -8.10 -7.18
CA LEU A 93 8.39 -7.11 -7.62
C LEU A 93 9.49 -7.79 -8.42
N ILE A 94 9.64 -7.33 -9.65
CA ILE A 94 10.50 -7.92 -10.65
C ILE A 94 11.40 -6.82 -11.22
N LEU A 95 12.68 -7.14 -11.33
CA LEU A 95 13.66 -6.35 -12.07
C LEU A 95 13.87 -6.93 -13.45
N TYR A 96 14.08 -6.03 -14.39
CA TYR A 96 14.45 -6.35 -15.75
C TYR A 96 15.79 -5.72 -16.08
N ALA A 97 16.76 -6.55 -16.43
CA ALA A 97 18.05 -6.09 -16.91
C ALA A 97 17.87 -5.38 -18.27
N PRO A 98 18.69 -4.34 -18.55
CA PRO A 98 18.76 -3.79 -19.89
C PRO A 98 19.24 -4.89 -20.84
N THR A 99 18.57 -5.01 -21.99
CA THR A 99 19.08 -5.87 -23.06
C THR A 99 20.44 -5.35 -23.50
N PRO A 100 21.48 -6.21 -23.59
CA PRO A 100 22.75 -5.77 -24.13
C PRO A 100 22.50 -5.26 -25.54
N LYS A 101 22.83 -3.99 -25.77
CA LYS A 101 22.76 -3.42 -27.12
C LYS A 101 23.73 -4.24 -27.96
N ALA A 102 23.20 -5.09 -28.84
CA ALA A 102 24.03 -5.85 -29.76
C ALA A 102 24.94 -4.84 -30.47
N ILE A 103 26.24 -4.98 -30.25
CA ILE A 103 27.23 -4.20 -30.98
C ILE A 103 27.04 -4.62 -32.43
N GLU A 104 26.61 -3.70 -33.29
CA GLU A 104 26.49 -3.91 -34.74
C GLU A 104 27.88 -4.16 -35.34
N MET A 105 28.45 -5.34 -35.10
CA MET A 105 29.50 -5.90 -35.93
C MET A 105 28.79 -6.82 -36.91
N GLY A 106 28.61 -6.31 -38.13
CA GLY A 106 27.78 -6.89 -39.18
C GLY A 106 27.97 -8.39 -39.36
N GLY A 107 26.86 -9.10 -39.45
CA GLY A 107 26.86 -10.52 -39.79
C GLY A 107 25.60 -11.22 -39.30
N SER A 108 24.70 -11.46 -40.26
CA SER A 108 23.64 -12.47 -40.21
C SER A 108 22.39 -12.13 -39.40
N GLU A 109 21.28 -12.03 -40.13
CA GLU A 109 19.89 -12.08 -39.63
C GLU A 109 19.67 -13.39 -38.86
N GLY A 110 20.04 -13.40 -37.59
CA GLY A 110 19.63 -14.39 -36.61
C GLY A 110 18.64 -13.73 -35.67
N ASN A 111 17.48 -14.36 -35.49
CA ASN A 111 16.41 -13.96 -34.59
C ASN A 111 16.94 -13.82 -33.15
N ILE A 112 17.47 -12.64 -32.76
CA ILE A 112 17.88 -12.37 -31.38
C ILE A 112 16.59 -12.02 -30.64
N GLY A 113 15.89 -13.06 -30.19
CA GLY A 113 14.98 -12.95 -29.06
C GLY A 113 15.81 -12.44 -27.88
N SER A 114 15.84 -11.12 -27.71
CA SER A 114 16.58 -10.47 -26.65
C SER A 114 15.94 -10.88 -25.33
N GLU A 115 16.42 -11.97 -24.74
CA GLU A 115 15.91 -12.53 -23.50
C GLU A 115 16.19 -11.52 -22.39
N LYS A 116 15.18 -10.69 -22.10
CA LYS A 116 15.20 -9.71 -21.03
C LYS A 116 15.34 -10.49 -19.73
N THR A 117 16.52 -10.46 -19.10
CA THR A 117 16.74 -11.18 -17.84
C THR A 117 15.78 -10.65 -16.78
N VAL A 118 14.95 -11.56 -16.27
CA VAL A 118 13.92 -11.27 -15.28
C VAL A 118 14.45 -11.72 -13.91
N VAL A 119 14.70 -10.76 -13.02
CA VAL A 119 15.21 -11.02 -11.68
C VAL A 119 14.07 -10.75 -10.68
N PRO A 120 13.47 -11.78 -10.07
CA PRO A 120 12.45 -11.57 -9.06
C PRO A 120 13.13 -11.09 -7.77
N LEU A 121 12.70 -9.92 -7.25
CA LEU A 121 13.30 -9.30 -6.08
C LEU A 121 12.54 -9.59 -4.79
N LEU A 122 11.23 -9.35 -4.82
CA LEU A 122 10.41 -9.37 -3.63
C LEU A 122 9.01 -9.86 -3.99
N THR A 123 8.47 -10.80 -3.23
CA THR A 123 7.10 -11.25 -3.35
C THR A 123 6.44 -11.23 -1.97
N GLY A 124 5.12 -11.27 -1.92
CA GLY A 124 4.44 -11.45 -0.65
C GLY A 124 2.96 -11.11 -0.69
N ARG A 125 2.41 -10.91 0.50
CA ARG A 125 1.02 -10.50 0.67
C ARG A 125 0.92 -9.02 0.99
N PHE A 126 -0.11 -8.42 0.43
CA PHE A 126 -0.46 -7.03 0.59
C PHE A 126 -1.86 -6.98 1.18
N SER A 127 -1.99 -6.63 2.46
CA SER A 127 -3.28 -6.54 3.14
C SER A 127 -3.74 -5.09 3.17
N VAL A 128 -4.89 -4.82 2.58
CA VAL A 128 -5.53 -3.50 2.57
C VAL A 128 -6.63 -3.48 3.62
N LYS A 129 -6.51 -2.57 4.60
CA LYS A 129 -7.54 -2.31 5.59
C LYS A 129 -8.20 -0.96 5.35
N GLY A 130 -9.53 -0.94 5.45
CA GLY A 130 -10.29 0.31 5.53
C GLY A 130 -9.93 1.11 6.77
N MET A 131 -10.15 2.43 6.69
CA MET A 131 -10.29 3.23 7.90
C MET A 131 -11.61 2.83 8.56
N ILE A 132 -11.55 1.98 9.58
CA ILE A 132 -12.56 2.07 10.63
C ILE A 132 -12.32 3.41 11.32
N ALA A 133 -13.21 4.38 11.09
CA ALA A 133 -13.44 5.36 12.12
C ALA A 133 -13.89 4.52 13.33
N GLU A 134 -13.01 4.32 14.30
CA GLU A 134 -13.46 3.91 15.62
C GLU A 134 -14.42 5.02 16.05
N VAL A 135 -15.72 4.80 15.84
CA VAL A 135 -16.72 5.49 16.63
C VAL A 135 -16.38 5.03 18.04
N PRO A 136 -15.86 5.91 18.93
CA PRO A 136 -15.62 5.51 20.31
C PRO A 136 -16.94 4.93 20.81
N ARG A 137 -16.92 3.64 21.17
CA ARG A 137 -18.09 2.93 21.71
C ARG A 137 -18.27 3.23 23.19
N ASP A 138 -17.53 4.19 23.73
CA ASP A 138 -17.90 4.80 24.99
C ASP A 138 -19.21 5.55 24.75
N PRO A 139 -20.33 5.16 25.38
CA PRO A 139 -21.44 6.08 25.48
C PRO A 139 -20.84 7.35 26.08
N VAL A 140 -20.94 8.46 25.36
CA VAL A 140 -20.79 9.76 26.00
C VAL A 140 -21.88 9.74 27.07
N GLU A 141 -21.50 9.52 28.34
CA GLU A 141 -22.36 9.87 29.47
C GLU A 141 -22.63 11.35 29.28
N LEU A 142 -23.77 11.63 28.63
CA LEU A 142 -24.34 12.97 28.67
C LEU A 142 -24.47 13.27 30.16
N PRO A 143 -23.94 14.41 30.64
CA PRO A 143 -24.14 14.77 32.03
C PRO A 143 -25.64 14.68 32.30
N GLU A 144 -26.02 13.94 33.35
CA GLU A 144 -27.42 13.84 33.75
C GLU A 144 -27.98 15.27 33.80
N PRO A 145 -29.14 15.54 33.16
CA PRO A 145 -29.71 16.87 33.21
C PRO A 145 -29.86 17.23 34.69
N GLU A 146 -29.27 18.37 35.09
CA GLU A 146 -29.43 18.88 36.45
C GLU A 146 -30.94 18.89 36.76
N PRO A 147 -31.38 18.39 37.92
CA PRO A 147 -32.79 18.33 38.24
C PRO A 147 -33.36 19.74 38.13
N GLU A 148 -34.32 19.93 37.23
CA GLU A 148 -35.05 21.19 37.13
C GLU A 148 -35.64 21.49 38.52
N PRO A 149 -35.52 22.73 39.02
CA PRO A 149 -36.09 23.08 40.32
C PRO A 149 -37.60 22.81 40.28
N GLU A 150 -38.08 21.97 41.20
CA GLU A 150 -39.51 21.73 41.35
C GLU A 150 -40.22 23.08 41.53
N PRO A 151 -41.34 23.33 40.82
CA PRO A 151 -42.07 24.56 40.99
C PRO A 151 -42.61 24.62 42.43
N GLU A 152 -42.16 25.62 43.20
CA GLU A 152 -42.74 25.92 44.51
C GLU A 152 -44.24 26.19 44.31
N LEU A 153 -45.07 25.26 44.82
CA LEU A 153 -46.51 25.45 44.84
C LEU A 153 -46.82 26.68 45.71
N PRO A 154 -47.65 27.64 45.23
CA PRO A 154 -48.02 28.77 46.07
C PRO A 154 -48.82 28.26 47.29
N ASP A 155 -48.39 28.68 48.48
CA ASP A 155 -49.10 28.49 49.74
C ASP A 155 -50.54 28.98 49.59
N VAL A 156 -51.50 28.06 49.61
CA VAL A 156 -52.92 28.39 49.56
C VAL A 156 -53.34 28.76 50.99
N PRO A 157 -53.73 30.02 51.27
CA PRO A 157 -54.24 30.35 52.59
C PRO A 157 -55.57 29.62 52.81
N THR A 158 -55.57 28.67 53.75
CA THR A 158 -56.79 28.05 54.25
C THR A 158 -57.55 29.10 55.08
N THR A 159 -58.54 29.75 54.48
CA THR A 159 -59.61 30.42 55.22
C THR A 159 -60.88 29.61 55.05
N LEU A 160 -61.18 28.77 56.04
CA LEU A 160 -62.52 28.21 56.24
C LEU A 160 -63.35 29.24 57.02
N PRO A 161 -64.57 29.58 56.59
CA PRO A 161 -65.50 30.35 57.43
C PRO A 161 -66.12 29.46 58.52
N GLU A 162 -66.22 30.01 59.73
CA GLU A 162 -67.01 29.49 60.85
C GLU A 162 -68.51 29.53 60.52
N GLU A 163 -69.20 28.41 60.73
CA GLU A 163 -70.65 28.33 61.03
C GLU A 163 -70.90 27.32 62.15
#